data_AF-A0A521I813-F1
#
_entry.id   AF-A0A521I813-F1
#
_cell.length_a   1.000
_cell.length_b   1.000
_cell.length_c   1.000
_cell.angle_alpha   90.00
_cell.angle_beta   90.00
_cell.angle_gamma   90.00
#
_symmetry.space_group_name_H-M   'P 1'
#
loop_
_entity.id
_entity.type
_entity.pdbx_description
1 polymer ?
#
loop_
_entity_poly.entity_id
_entity_poly.type
_entity_poly.pdbx_seq_one_letter_code
_entity_poly.pdbx_strand_id
1 'polypeptide(L)' 'MSVPSPCINICRMSAETGLCEGCQRTIDEIARWSRSTDAEKRAILDIVAQRREQLGLGAATVTAGAAS' A
#
# COMPACT_ATOMS: atom_id res chain seq x y z
N MET A 1 0.32 -15.19 -14.59
CA MET A 1 0.96 -15.00 -13.27
C MET A 1 0.22 -13.84 -12.61
N SER A 2 -0.57 -14.08 -11.57
CA SER A 2 -1.47 -13.07 -11.01
C SER A 2 -0.69 -12.02 -10.19
N VAL A 3 -1.13 -10.77 -10.23
CA VAL A 3 -0.57 -9.70 -9.39
C VAL A 3 -0.97 -9.94 -7.92
N PRO A 4 -0.01 -10.06 -6.99
CA PRO A 4 -0.29 -10.35 -5.59
C PRO A 4 -0.93 -9.15 -4.87
N SER A 5 -1.80 -9.44 -3.90
CA SER A 5 -2.43 -8.41 -3.06
C SER A 5 -1.42 -7.88 -2.03
N PRO A 6 -1.38 -6.56 -1.76
CA PRO A 6 -0.52 -5.97 -0.72
C PRO A 6 -1.14 -6.10 0.70
N CYS A 7 -2.23 -6.88 0.84
CA CYS A 7 -2.95 -7.03 2.09
C CYS A 7 -2.13 -7.83 3.11
N ILE A 8 -2.02 -7.30 4.34
CA ILE A 8 -1.37 -7.96 5.47
C ILE A 8 -2.36 -8.38 6.56
N ASN A 9 -3.63 -8.56 6.19
CA ASN A 9 -4.74 -8.94 7.09
C ASN A 9 -5.01 -7.96 8.24
N ILE A 10 -4.60 -6.70 8.08
CA ILE A 10 -5.05 -5.59 8.91
C ILE A 10 -6.11 -4.83 8.12
N CYS A 11 -7.36 -4.90 8.58
CA CYS A 11 -8.49 -4.20 7.99
C CYS A 11 -8.99 -3.12 8.96
N ARG A 12 -8.19 -2.06 9.12
CA ARG A 12 -8.59 -0.83 9.81
C ARG A 12 -8.41 0.34 8.86
N MET A 13 -9.42 1.19 8.77
CA MET A 13 -9.36 2.41 7.97
C MET A 13 -8.98 3.57 8.88
N SER A 14 -7.98 4.34 8.47
CA SER A 14 -7.64 5.60 9.13
C SER A 14 -8.68 6.65 8.76
N ALA A 15 -9.31 7.26 9.79
CA ALA A 15 -10.26 8.34 9.59
C ALA A 15 -9.60 9.63 9.05
N GLU A 16 -8.30 9.81 9.32
CA GLU A 16 -7.53 10.98 8.90
C GLU A 16 -7.13 10.90 7.42
N THR A 17 -6.71 9.73 6.96
CA THR A 17 -6.18 9.55 5.59
C THR A 17 -7.18 8.93 4.62
N GLY A 18 -8.23 8.27 5.12
CA GLY A 18 -9.14 7.48 4.29
C GLY A 18 -8.51 6.19 3.72
N LEU A 19 -7.33 5.81 4.20
CA LEU A 19 -6.58 4.63 3.74
C LEU A 19 -6.61 3.50 4.77
N CYS A 20 -6.49 2.27 4.27
CA CYS A 20 -6.29 1.10 5.12
C CYS A 20 -4.91 1.16 5.78
N GLU A 21 -4.84 1.10 7.10
CA GLU A 21 -3.59 1.23 7.86
C GLU A 21 -2.56 0.12 7.53
N GLY A 22 -3.03 -1.05 7.09
CA GLY A 22 -2.13 -2.14 6.69
C GLY A 22 -1.64 -2.05 5.25
N CYS A 23 -2.58 -1.94 4.30
CA CYS A 23 -2.25 -2.05 2.86
C CYS A 23 -2.24 -0.72 2.11
N GLN A 24 -2.63 0.38 2.76
CA GLN A 24 -2.64 1.76 2.23
C GLN A 24 -3.46 1.93 0.94
N ARG A 25 -4.43 1.02 0.73
CA ARG A 25 -5.48 1.12 -0.29
C ARG A 25 -6.73 1.78 0.28
N THR A 26 -7.53 2.37 -0.60
CA THR A 26 -8.89 2.83 -0.27
C THR A 26 -9.88 1.67 -0.15
N ILE A 27 -11.05 1.90 0.45
CA ILE A 27 -12.13 0.91 0.48
C ILE A 27 -12.53 0.46 -0.93
N ASP A 28 -12.66 1.39 -1.88
CA ASP A 28 -13.01 1.07 -3.27
C ASP A 28 -11.98 0.17 -3.95
N GLU A 29 -10.70 0.47 -3.79
CA GLU A 29 -9.60 -0.35 -4.31
C GLU A 29 -9.61 -1.76 -3.71
N ILE A 30 -9.90 -1.88 -2.41
CA ILE A 30 -10.05 -3.17 -1.72
C ILE A 30 -11.25 -3.95 -2.30
N ALA A 31 -12.41 -3.30 -2.39
CA ALA A 31 -13.67 -3.92 -2.81
C ALA A 31 -13.64 -4.41 -4.27
N ARG A 32 -12.90 -3.73 -5.15
CA ARG A 32 -12.79 -4.11 -6.58
C ARG A 32 -11.57 -4.95 -6.92
N TRP A 33 -10.67 -5.22 -5.98
CA TRP A 33 -9.38 -5.88 -6.25
C TRP A 33 -9.51 -7.19 -7.02
N SER A 34 -10.40 -8.09 -6.60
CA SER A 34 -10.58 -9.41 -7.22
C SER A 34 -11.09 -9.34 -8.65
N ARG A 35 -11.79 -8.26 -9.01
CA ARG A 35 -12.35 -7.99 -10.35
C ARG A 35 -11.45 -7.14 -11.23
N SER A 36 -10.37 -6.59 -10.68
CA SER A 36 -9.46 -5.72 -11.42
C SER A 36 -8.52 -6.55 -12.32
N THR A 37 -8.23 -6.02 -13.50
CA THR A 37 -7.21 -6.52 -14.42
C THR A 37 -5.82 -6.40 -13.79
N ASP A 38 -4.86 -7.16 -14.31
CA ASP A 38 -3.47 -7.07 -13.83
C ASP A 38 -2.86 -5.68 -14.07
N ALA A 39 -3.28 -4.98 -15.13
CA ALA A 39 -2.87 -3.60 -15.38
C ALA A 39 -3.39 -2.64 -14.31
N GLU A 40 -4.68 -2.73 -13.97
CA GLU A 40 -5.26 -1.93 -12.89
C GLU A 40 -4.66 -2.26 -11.52
N LYS A 41 -4.38 -3.54 -11.25
CA LYS A 41 -3.72 -3.96 -10.01
C LYS A 41 -2.34 -3.35 -9.87
N ARG A 42 -1.53 -3.34 -10.93
CA ARG A 42 -0.21 -2.69 -10.93
C ARG A 42 -0.33 -1.19 -10.70
N ALA A 43 -1.25 -0.52 -11.38
CA ALA A 43 -1.50 0.90 -11.18
C ALA A 43 -1.89 1.24 -9.73
N ILE A 44 -2.76 0.43 -9.10
CA ILE A 44 -3.09 0.57 -7.68
C ILE A 44 -1.84 0.39 -6.81
N LEU A 45 -1.01 -0.61 -7.10
CA LEU A 45 0.21 -0.87 -6.32
C LEU A 45 1.24 0.26 -6.42
N ASP A 46 1.40 0.88 -7.59
CA ASP A 46 2.26 2.04 -7.77
C ASP A 46 1.78 3.22 -6.91
N ILE A 47 0.46 3.48 -6.90
CA ILE A 47 -0.14 4.52 -6.06
C ILE A 47 0.03 4.18 -4.57
N VAL A 48 -0.15 2.92 -4.17
CA VAL A 48 0.08 2.47 -2.79
C VAL A 48 1.52 2.70 -2.37
N ALA A 49 2.50 2.45 -3.24
CA ALA A 49 3.91 2.73 -2.96
C ALA A 49 4.12 4.23 -2.71
N GLN A 50 3.58 5.10 -3.56
CA GLN A 50 3.66 6.56 -3.37
C GLN A 50 3.01 7.02 -2.06
N ARG A 51 1.83 6.48 -1.71
CA ARG A 51 1.17 6.79 -0.42
C ARG A 51 2.03 6.37 0.76
N ARG A 52 2.69 5.21 0.68
CA ARG A 52 3.60 4.73 1.73
C ARG A 52 4.79 5.66 1.91
N GLU A 53 5.37 6.15 0.82
CA GLU A 53 6.45 7.14 0.87
C GLU A 53 6.00 8.43 1.54
N GLN A 54 4.83 8.96 1.15
CA GLN A 54 4.24 10.18 1.72
C GLN A 54 3.95 10.05 3.23
N LEU A 55 3.57 8.85 3.68
CA LEU A 55 3.31 8.55 5.08
C LEU A 55 4.58 8.18 5.88
N GLY A 56 5.76 8.12 5.25
CA GLY A 56 6.99 7.64 5.88
C GLY A 56 6.99 6.14 6.20
N LEU A 57 6.09 5.38 5.58
CA LEU A 57 5.93 3.92 5.69
C LEU A 57 6.68 3.16 4.58
N GLY A 58 7.47 3.87 3.77
CA GLY A 58 8.35 3.27 2.78
C GLY A 58 9.25 2.23 3.45
N ALA A 59 9.57 1.14 2.74
CA ALA A 59 10.46 0.11 3.26
C ALA A 59 11.65 0.79 3.93
N ALA A 60 11.82 0.54 5.23
CA ALA A 60 12.94 1.03 6.00
C ALA A 60 14.20 0.62 5.23
N THR A 61 14.72 1.56 4.45
CA THR A 61 16.10 1.51 4.03
C THR A 61 16.80 1.55 5.37
N VAL A 62 17.43 0.43 5.73
CA VAL A 62 18.38 0.34 6.83
C VAL A 62 19.07 1.70 6.92
N THR A 63 18.78 2.42 8.01
CA THR A 63 19.41 3.69 8.28
C THR A 63 20.91 3.48 8.17
N ALA A 64 21.52 4.36 7.39
CA ALA A 64 22.94 4.57 7.31
C ALA A 64 23.59 4.28 8.68
N GLY A 65 24.59 3.41 8.66
CA GLY A 65 25.67 3.51 9.63
C GLY A 65 26.32 4.88 9.43
N ALA A 66 26.02 5.79 10.35
CA ALA A 66 26.74 7.03 10.55
C ALA A 66 26.88 7.24 12.06
N ALA A 67 28.06 6.94 12.60
CA ALA A 67 28.70 7.71 13.67
C ALA A 67 30.07 7.12 14.06
N SER A 68 31.11 7.92 13.80
CA SER A 68 32.46 7.95 14.39
C SER A 68 33.50 6.92 13.96
#